data_AF-A0A820NHT7-F1
#
_entry.id   AF-A0A820NHT7-F1
#
_cell.length_a   1.000
_cell.length_b   1.000
_cell.length_c   1.000
_cell.angle_alpha   90.00
_cell.angle_beta   90.00
_cell.angle_gamma   90.00
#
_symmetry.space_group_name_H-M   'P 1'
#
loop_
_entity.id
_entity.type
_entity.pdbx_description
1 polymer ?
#
loop_
_entity_poly.entity_id
_entity_poly.type
_entity_poly.pdbx_seq_one_letter_code
_entity_poly.pdbx_strand_id
1 'polypeptide(L)'
;LLLRRTISYIHLAIFVFANRQQLQQQLDAFLAEQTISGLAIELRPTIALSQKICFVFSGQGPQWWAMGRQLYESEPVFTEWIQLIDNEMTKINNGEWRLLEELIEKKNDQESRINDTNIAQPTLFAIQVALAALLVSWNIYPSTIVSHSAGDQAAAFVAGRLSLVEAVRVVYHRSRLQNRNTRQGGRMLAVSM
;
A
#
# COMPACT_ATOMS: atom_id res chain seq x y z
N LEU A 1 -11.73 -15.20 -13.83
CA LEU A 1 -11.18 -16.43 -14.47
C LEU A 1 -9.66 -16.43 -14.30
N LEU A 2 -9.16 -16.93 -13.18
CA LEU A 2 -7.72 -17.14 -12.98
C LEU A 2 -7.36 -18.50 -13.59
N LEU A 3 -7.00 -18.50 -14.86
CA LEU A 3 -6.44 -19.67 -15.54
C LEU A 3 -5.02 -19.90 -15.03
N ARG A 4 -4.85 -20.79 -14.04
CA ARG A 4 -3.52 -21.36 -13.73
C ARG A 4 -3.24 -22.52 -14.68
N ARG A 5 -2.34 -22.30 -15.64
CA ARG A 5 -1.62 -23.37 -16.34
C ARG A 5 -0.16 -23.26 -15.92
N THR A 6 0.31 -24.23 -15.13
CA THR A 6 1.73 -24.30 -14.76
C THR A 6 2.45 -25.08 -15.85
N ILE A 7 3.22 -24.39 -16.69
CA ILE A 7 4.22 -25.01 -17.57
C ILE A 7 5.55 -24.37 -17.22
N SER A 8 6.52 -25.20 -16.84
CA SER A 8 7.86 -24.80 -16.43
C SER A 8 8.67 -24.36 -17.66
N TYR A 9 8.73 -23.06 -17.94
CA TYR A 9 9.61 -22.50 -18.97
C TYR A 9 10.81 -21.79 -18.33
N ILE A 10 11.95 -21.83 -19.04
CA ILE A 10 13.23 -21.24 -18.63
C ILE A 10 13.21 -19.70 -18.76
N HIS A 11 12.21 -19.15 -19.44
CA HIS A 11 12.03 -17.72 -19.66
C HIS A 11 10.56 -17.34 -19.46
N LEU A 12 10.31 -16.27 -18.71
CA LEU A 12 8.97 -15.76 -18.44
C LEU A 12 8.91 -14.26 -18.79
N ALA A 13 7.87 -13.87 -19.51
CA ALA A 13 7.52 -12.48 -19.79
C ALA A 13 6.09 -12.21 -19.30
N ILE A 14 5.92 -11.18 -18.47
CA ILE A 14 4.61 -10.78 -17.91
C ILE A 14 4.21 -9.43 -18.50
N PHE A 15 3.00 -9.38 -19.05
CA PHE A 15 2.41 -8.18 -19.64
C PHE A 15 1.20 -7.73 -18.83
N VAL A 16 1.13 -6.44 -18.50
CA VAL A 16 -0.05 -5.80 -17.92
C VAL A 16 -0.67 -4.88 -18.97
N PHE A 17 -1.94 -5.14 -19.30
CA PHE A 17 -2.66 -4.45 -20.36
C PHE A 17 -4.14 -4.26 -19.99
N ALA A 18 -4.72 -3.14 -20.40
CA ALA A 18 -6.12 -2.80 -20.20
C ALA A 18 -7.03 -3.35 -21.31
N ASN A 19 -6.47 -3.57 -22.51
CA ASN A 19 -7.24 -4.04 -23.66
C ASN A 19 -6.36 -4.80 -24.66
N ARG A 20 -7.01 -5.45 -25.63
CA ARG A 20 -6.36 -6.27 -26.66
C ARG A 20 -5.37 -5.50 -27.53
N GLN A 21 -5.69 -4.25 -27.88
CA GLN A 21 -4.83 -3.43 -28.73
C GLN A 21 -3.51 -3.13 -28.02
N GLN A 22 -3.56 -2.80 -26.73
CA GLN A 22 -2.38 -2.58 -25.91
C GLN A 22 -1.53 -3.85 -25.78
N LEU A 23 -2.15 -5.01 -25.55
CA LEU A 23 -1.42 -6.28 -25.52
C LEU A 23 -0.69 -6.54 -26.85
N GLN A 24 -1.37 -6.32 -27.97
CA GLN A 24 -0.77 -6.53 -29.29
C GLN A 24 0.44 -5.61 -29.50
N GLN A 25 0.31 -4.31 -29.17
CA GLN A 25 1.43 -3.37 -29.24
C GLN A 25 2.60 -3.77 -28.34
N GLN A 26 2.33 -4.23 -27.12
CA GLN A 26 3.37 -4.69 -26.20
C GLN A 26 4.05 -5.97 -26.71
N LEU A 27 3.33 -6.90 -27.33
CA LEU A 27 3.91 -8.10 -27.92
C LEU A 27 4.77 -7.77 -29.15
N ASP A 28 4.31 -6.89 -30.03
CA ASP A 28 5.06 -6.46 -31.22
C ASP A 28 6.36 -5.75 -30.81
N ALA A 29 6.30 -4.88 -29.81
CA ALA A 29 7.48 -4.23 -29.24
C ALA A 29 8.45 -5.23 -28.60
N PHE A 30 7.94 -6.30 -27.98
CA PHE A 30 8.75 -7.32 -27.31
C PHE A 30 9.51 -8.15 -28.34
N LEU A 31 8.83 -8.54 -29.42
CA LEU A 31 9.43 -9.26 -30.55
C LEU A 31 10.47 -8.40 -31.28
N ALA A 32 10.32 -7.07 -31.27
CA ALA A 32 11.28 -6.12 -31.84
C ALA A 32 12.40 -5.72 -30.86
N GLU A 33 12.51 -6.36 -29.69
CA GLU A 33 13.50 -6.05 -28.64
C GLU A 33 13.47 -4.58 -28.17
N GLN A 34 12.31 -3.93 -28.26
CA GLN A 34 12.11 -2.56 -27.81
C GLN A 34 11.80 -2.50 -26.31
N THR A 35 12.14 -1.37 -25.69
CA THR A 35 11.82 -1.14 -24.27
C THR A 35 10.30 -0.99 -24.10
N ILE A 36 9.71 -1.80 -23.23
CA ILE A 36 8.27 -1.77 -22.92
C ILE A 36 8.07 -1.35 -21.47
N SER A 37 7.29 -0.29 -21.28
CA SER A 37 6.86 0.12 -19.94
C SER A 37 5.93 -0.93 -19.32
N GLY A 38 6.24 -1.36 -18.09
CA GLY A 38 5.44 -2.35 -17.36
C GLY A 38 5.69 -3.81 -17.76
N LEU A 39 6.68 -4.09 -18.61
CA LEU A 39 7.12 -5.45 -18.90
C LEU A 39 8.09 -5.94 -17.81
N ALA A 40 7.81 -7.11 -17.23
CA ALA A 40 8.76 -7.84 -16.41
C ALA A 40 9.26 -9.06 -17.20
N ILE A 41 10.58 -9.11 -17.44
CA ILE A 41 11.26 -10.26 -18.06
C ILE A 41 12.10 -10.92 -16.98
N GLU A 42 11.83 -12.20 -16.69
CA GLU A 42 12.67 -13.01 -15.82
C GLU A 42 13.42 -14.04 -16.68
N LEU A 43 14.72 -13.80 -16.89
CA LEU A 43 15.54 -14.58 -17.83
C LEU A 43 15.96 -15.95 -17.31
N ARG A 44 15.74 -16.24 -16.02
CA ARG A 44 15.81 -17.57 -15.41
C ARG A 44 14.91 -17.52 -14.20
N PRO A 45 13.62 -17.91 -14.28
CA PRO A 45 12.81 -18.01 -13.09
C PRO A 45 13.53 -19.00 -12.19
N THR A 46 13.99 -18.51 -11.04
CA THR A 46 14.48 -19.43 -10.03
C THR A 46 13.24 -20.23 -9.68
N ILE A 47 13.15 -21.50 -10.11
CA ILE A 47 12.16 -22.44 -9.57
C ILE A 47 12.61 -22.72 -8.14
N ALA A 48 12.56 -21.69 -7.31
CA ALA A 48 12.84 -21.75 -5.91
C ALA A 48 11.56 -22.27 -5.29
N LEU A 49 11.57 -23.58 -5.03
CA LEU A 49 10.77 -24.18 -3.98
C LEU A 49 10.75 -23.20 -2.79
N SER A 50 9.58 -22.59 -2.53
CA SER A 50 9.32 -21.64 -1.45
C SER A 50 10.22 -20.39 -1.39
N GLN A 51 10.06 -19.44 -2.32
CA GLN A 51 10.58 -18.09 -2.06
C GLN A 51 9.87 -17.49 -0.83
N LYS A 52 10.66 -17.19 0.20
CA LYS A 52 10.18 -16.50 1.40
C LYS A 52 9.95 -15.03 1.07
N ILE A 53 8.70 -14.59 1.18
CA ILE A 53 8.31 -13.20 0.90
C ILE A 53 8.42 -12.39 2.19
N CYS A 54 9.03 -11.21 2.11
CA CYS A 54 9.06 -10.26 3.22
C CYS A 54 8.12 -9.10 2.92
N PHE A 55 7.15 -8.82 3.79
CA PHE A 55 6.39 -7.58 3.71
C PHE A 55 7.16 -6.47 4.44
N VAL A 56 7.31 -5.32 3.77
CA VAL A 56 8.05 -4.16 4.27
C VAL A 56 7.09 -3.00 4.44
N PHE A 57 6.91 -2.56 5.68
CA PHE A 57 6.00 -1.47 6.03
C PHE A 57 6.78 -0.17 6.21
N SER A 58 6.55 0.80 5.33
CA SER A 58 7.30 2.05 5.28
C SER A 58 6.80 3.08 6.31
N GLY A 59 7.69 4.00 6.66
CA GLY A 59 7.37 5.13 7.53
C GLY A 59 6.63 6.26 6.79
N GLN A 60 6.55 7.42 7.44
CA GLN A 60 6.01 8.63 6.85
C GLN A 60 6.94 9.18 5.76
N GLY A 61 6.36 9.76 4.70
CA GLY A 61 7.08 10.25 3.52
C GLY A 61 6.38 9.96 2.20
N PRO A 62 5.93 8.72 1.93
CA PRO A 62 5.42 8.33 0.61
C PRO A 62 3.93 8.65 0.41
N GLN A 63 3.26 9.32 1.35
CA GLN A 63 1.86 9.68 1.21
C GLN A 63 1.64 10.73 0.10
N TRP A 64 0.57 10.57 -0.67
CA TRP A 64 0.13 11.52 -1.69
C TRP A 64 -1.40 11.54 -1.78
N TRP A 65 -1.97 12.67 -2.20
CA TRP A 65 -3.42 12.82 -2.37
C TRP A 65 -3.95 11.83 -3.41
N ALA A 66 -5.11 11.20 -3.15
CA ALA A 66 -5.71 10.17 -4.01
C ALA A 66 -4.95 8.82 -4.06
N MET A 67 -3.97 8.59 -3.18
CA MET A 67 -3.34 7.27 -3.10
C MET A 67 -4.35 6.18 -2.76
N GLY A 68 -4.31 5.08 -3.52
CA GLY A 68 -5.24 3.97 -3.36
C GLY A 68 -6.65 4.19 -3.93
N ARG A 69 -6.96 5.34 -4.55
CA ARG A 69 -8.31 5.60 -5.10
C ARG A 69 -8.75 4.59 -6.16
N GLN A 70 -7.87 4.27 -7.10
CA GLN A 70 -8.15 3.26 -8.12
C GLN A 70 -8.44 1.89 -7.49
N LEU A 71 -7.64 1.47 -6.51
CA LEU A 71 -7.87 0.22 -5.78
C LEU A 71 -9.17 0.24 -4.98
N TYR A 72 -9.53 1.38 -4.39
CA TYR A 72 -10.81 1.55 -3.70
C TYR A 72 -12.02 1.40 -4.63
N GLU A 73 -11.87 1.78 -5.90
CA GLU A 73 -12.91 1.63 -6.92
C GLU A 73 -12.95 0.21 -7.54
N SER A 74 -11.81 -0.47 -7.63
CA SER A 74 -11.68 -1.72 -8.40
C SER A 74 -11.49 -3.00 -7.59
N GLU A 75 -11.01 -2.93 -6.34
CA GLU A 75 -10.63 -4.08 -5.52
C GLU A 75 -11.47 -4.19 -4.24
N PRO A 76 -12.52 -5.04 -4.20
CA PRO A 76 -13.44 -5.12 -3.06
C PRO A 76 -12.76 -5.36 -1.72
N VAL A 77 -11.75 -6.22 -1.66
CA VAL A 77 -10.98 -6.50 -0.42
C VAL A 77 -10.31 -5.23 0.08
N PHE A 78 -9.72 -4.44 -0.81
CA PHE A 78 -9.08 -3.19 -0.45
C PHE A 78 -10.12 -2.19 0.09
N THR A 79 -11.25 -2.04 -0.60
CA THR A 79 -12.37 -1.18 -0.22
C THR A 79 -12.91 -1.51 1.17
N GLU A 80 -13.15 -2.80 1.46
CA GLU A 80 -13.65 -3.27 2.76
C GLU A 80 -12.70 -2.88 3.91
N TRP A 81 -11.39 -3.11 3.73
CA TRP A 81 -10.40 -2.76 4.76
C TRP A 81 -10.28 -1.24 4.98
N ILE A 82 -10.33 -0.44 3.92
CA ILE A 82 -10.33 1.02 4.06
C ILE A 82 -11.57 1.48 4.82
N GLN A 83 -12.75 0.96 4.50
CA GLN A 83 -14.00 1.31 5.20
C GLN A 83 -13.98 0.89 6.67
N LEU A 84 -13.49 -0.30 6.98
CA LEU A 84 -13.35 -0.77 8.37
C LEU A 84 -12.44 0.15 9.18
N ILE A 85 -11.29 0.53 8.62
CA ILE A 85 -10.32 1.40 9.30
C ILE A 85 -10.85 2.83 9.42
N ASP A 86 -11.53 3.36 8.39
CA ASP A 86 -12.21 4.66 8.44
C ASP A 86 -13.26 4.71 9.55
N ASN A 87 -14.06 3.65 9.69
CA ASN A 87 -15.07 3.55 10.74
C ASN A 87 -14.44 3.56 12.15
N GLU A 88 -13.40 2.76 12.38
CA GLU A 88 -12.70 2.75 13.67
C GLU A 88 -11.99 4.08 13.97
N MET A 89 -11.42 4.72 12.94
CA MET A 89 -10.79 6.04 13.06
C MET A 89 -11.83 7.12 13.42
N THR A 90 -12.97 7.10 12.75
CA THR A 90 -14.09 8.02 13.00
C THR A 90 -14.61 7.88 14.43
N LYS A 91 -14.71 6.63 14.94
CA LYS A 91 -15.11 6.38 16.34
C LYS A 91 -14.13 6.99 17.34
N ILE A 92 -12.82 6.78 17.17
CA ILE A 92 -11.82 7.25 18.14
C ILE A 92 -11.62 8.78 18.11
N ASN A 93 -11.85 9.41 16.95
CA ASN A 93 -11.73 10.85 16.79
C ASN A 93 -13.07 11.60 16.98
N ASN A 94 -14.13 10.92 17.44
CA ASN A 94 -15.47 11.48 17.64
C ASN A 94 -16.08 12.13 16.37
N GLY A 95 -15.74 11.63 15.19
CA GLY A 95 -16.22 12.17 13.92
C GLY A 95 -15.61 13.51 13.51
N GLU A 96 -14.49 13.93 14.12
CA GLU A 96 -13.80 15.17 13.75
C GLU A 96 -13.31 15.16 12.29
N TRP A 97 -13.00 13.97 11.74
CA TRP A 97 -12.55 13.81 10.37
C TRP A 97 -12.61 12.34 9.92
N ARG A 98 -12.58 12.11 8.60
CA ARG A 98 -12.58 10.78 7.99
C ARG A 98 -11.39 10.55 7.07
N LEU A 99 -10.88 9.32 7.04
CA LEU A 99 -9.84 8.90 6.09
C LEU A 99 -10.35 8.98 4.65
N LEU A 100 -11.60 8.55 4.43
CA LEU A 100 -12.22 8.56 3.10
C LEU A 100 -12.37 9.98 2.53
N GLU A 101 -12.67 10.96 3.37
CA GLU A 101 -12.71 12.37 2.95
C GLU A 101 -11.34 12.82 2.42
N GLU A 102 -10.27 12.50 3.14
CA GLU A 102 -8.91 12.92 2.80
C GLU A 102 -8.32 12.20 1.58
N LEU A 103 -8.71 10.94 1.35
CA LEU A 103 -8.22 10.08 0.27
C LEU A 103 -9.06 10.15 -1.00
N ILE A 104 -10.38 10.12 -0.87
CA ILE A 104 -11.31 9.81 -1.97
C ILE A 104 -12.15 11.01 -2.34
N GLU A 105 -12.77 11.67 -1.36
CA GLU A 105 -13.85 12.64 -1.62
C GLU A 105 -13.33 14.04 -1.99
N LYS A 106 -12.19 14.47 -1.44
CA LYS A 106 -11.58 15.76 -1.76
C LYS A 106 -11.08 15.84 -3.20
N LYS A 107 -11.35 16.98 -3.85
CA LYS A 107 -11.22 17.15 -5.30
C LYS A 107 -9.80 17.37 -5.77
N ASN A 108 -8.93 17.90 -4.91
CA ASN A 108 -7.54 18.20 -5.22
C ASN A 108 -6.66 18.08 -3.96
N ASP A 109 -5.35 18.17 -4.19
CA ASP A 109 -4.32 18.06 -3.15
C ASP A 109 -4.35 19.23 -2.15
N GLN A 110 -4.73 20.44 -2.58
CA GLN A 110 -4.80 21.64 -1.73
C GLN A 110 -5.89 21.54 -0.67
N GLU A 111 -6.99 20.87 -0.97
CA GLU A 111 -8.06 20.62 -0.01
C GLU A 111 -7.67 19.55 1.01
N SER A 112 -6.78 18.63 0.63
CA SER A 112 -6.41 17.47 1.45
C SER A 112 -5.35 17.81 2.49
N ARG A 113 -5.57 17.32 3.71
CA ARG A 113 -4.60 17.41 4.81
C ARG A 113 -3.64 16.23 4.81
N ILE A 114 -3.49 15.53 3.69
CA ILE A 114 -2.68 14.30 3.59
C ILE A 114 -1.23 14.48 4.07
N ASN A 115 -0.70 15.70 4.05
CA ASN A 115 0.65 16.03 4.51
C ASN A 115 0.73 16.40 6.01
N ASP A 116 -0.41 16.62 6.68
CA ASP A 116 -0.43 16.79 8.12
C ASP A 116 -0.15 15.46 8.80
N THR A 117 0.79 15.43 9.75
CA THR A 117 1.26 14.18 10.36
C THR A 117 0.15 13.37 11.01
N ASN A 118 -0.86 14.04 11.59
CA ASN A 118 -2.02 13.40 12.21
C ASN A 118 -2.99 12.76 11.21
N ILE A 119 -2.88 13.09 9.92
CA ILE A 119 -3.65 12.47 8.83
C ILE A 119 -2.75 11.47 8.08
N ALA A 120 -1.53 11.88 7.72
CA ALA A 120 -0.56 11.08 6.98
C ALA A 120 -0.34 9.70 7.57
N GLN A 121 -0.10 9.59 8.88
CA GLN A 121 0.20 8.30 9.51
C GLN A 121 -1.02 7.36 9.55
N PRO A 122 -2.22 7.78 10.01
CA PRO A 122 -3.44 6.98 9.87
C PRO A 122 -3.73 6.53 8.44
N THR A 123 -3.52 7.42 7.47
CA THR A 123 -3.75 7.10 6.06
C THR A 123 -2.75 6.08 5.53
N LEU A 124 -1.46 6.23 5.85
CA LEU A 124 -0.43 5.24 5.51
C LEU A 124 -0.70 3.90 6.18
N PHE A 125 -1.16 3.89 7.43
CA PHE A 125 -1.59 2.67 8.12
C PHE A 125 -2.73 2.00 7.35
N ALA A 126 -3.78 2.73 6.98
CA ALA A 126 -4.93 2.19 6.26
C ALA A 126 -4.54 1.57 4.91
N ILE A 127 -3.75 2.29 4.11
CA ILE A 127 -3.27 1.80 2.80
C ILE A 127 -2.40 0.56 2.96
N GLN A 128 -1.44 0.56 3.88
CA GLN A 128 -0.54 -0.58 4.06
C GLN A 128 -1.28 -1.84 4.54
N VAL A 129 -2.27 -1.68 5.42
CA VAL A 129 -3.12 -2.79 5.88
C VAL A 129 -4.00 -3.32 4.74
N ALA A 130 -4.65 -2.42 3.99
CA ALA A 130 -5.50 -2.82 2.86
C ALA A 130 -4.70 -3.50 1.74
N LEU A 131 -3.48 -3.04 1.45
CA LEU A 131 -2.56 -3.72 0.51
C LEU A 131 -2.13 -5.09 1.01
N ALA A 132 -1.78 -5.23 2.30
CA ALA A 132 -1.41 -6.52 2.87
C ALA A 132 -2.57 -7.53 2.77
N ALA A 133 -3.79 -7.08 3.06
CA ALA A 133 -4.98 -7.91 2.92
C ALA A 133 -5.26 -8.29 1.45
N LEU A 134 -5.10 -7.35 0.52
CA LEU A 134 -5.25 -7.62 -0.91
C LEU A 134 -4.24 -8.67 -1.40
N LEU A 135 -2.96 -8.55 -1.01
CA LEU A 135 -1.92 -9.54 -1.35
C LEU A 135 -2.27 -10.93 -0.77
N VAL A 136 -2.72 -10.99 0.48
CA VAL A 136 -3.18 -12.23 1.11
C VAL A 136 -4.36 -12.84 0.34
N SER A 137 -5.31 -12.02 -0.14
CA SER A 137 -6.42 -12.50 -0.97
C SER A 137 -5.97 -13.13 -2.30
N TRP A 138 -4.79 -12.73 -2.80
CA TRP A 138 -4.15 -13.31 -3.97
C TRP A 138 -3.27 -14.53 -3.65
N ASN A 139 -3.33 -15.04 -2.42
CA ASN A 139 -2.51 -16.11 -1.86
C ASN A 139 -1.00 -15.76 -1.76
N ILE A 140 -0.68 -14.48 -1.57
CA ILE A 140 0.68 -14.00 -1.32
C ILE A 140 0.82 -13.75 0.19
N TYR A 141 1.51 -14.64 0.87
CA TYR A 141 1.69 -14.58 2.33
C TYR A 141 3.13 -14.20 2.71
N PRO A 142 3.33 -13.31 3.69
CA PRO A 142 4.66 -13.01 4.18
C PRO A 142 5.20 -14.16 5.04
N SER A 143 6.46 -14.51 4.81
CA SER A 143 7.27 -15.33 5.73
C SER A 143 7.94 -14.47 6.81
N THR A 144 8.07 -13.17 6.57
CA THR A 144 8.67 -12.21 7.50
C THR A 144 8.04 -10.83 7.28
N ILE A 145 7.97 -10.05 8.35
CA ILE A 145 7.47 -8.67 8.33
C ILE A 145 8.55 -7.78 8.95
N VAL A 146 8.88 -6.69 8.27
CA VAL A 146 9.76 -5.64 8.79
C VAL A 146 9.10 -4.28 8.59
N SER A 147 9.46 -3.32 9.43
CA SER A 147 8.85 -2.00 9.39
C SER A 147 9.84 -0.90 9.74
N HIS A 148 9.46 0.33 9.38
CA HIS A 148 10.22 1.52 9.73
C HIS A 148 9.29 2.59 10.35
N SER A 149 9.48 2.88 11.64
CA SER A 149 8.86 4.01 12.35
C SER A 149 7.32 4.02 12.27
N ALA A 150 6.71 4.82 11.39
CA ALA A 150 5.25 4.88 11.23
C ALA A 150 4.66 3.65 10.52
N GLY A 151 5.49 2.77 9.97
CA GLY A 151 5.06 1.47 9.46
C GLY A 151 4.80 0.45 10.55
N ASP A 152 5.31 0.66 11.77
CA ASP A 152 5.30 -0.33 12.85
C ASP A 152 3.87 -0.70 13.29
N GLN A 153 2.93 0.24 13.26
CA GLN A 153 1.54 -0.02 13.63
C GLN A 153 0.85 -0.95 12.64
N ALA A 154 1.11 -0.76 11.34
CA ALA A 154 0.57 -1.62 10.28
C ALA A 154 1.22 -3.01 10.34
N ALA A 155 2.54 -3.07 10.52
CA ALA A 155 3.27 -4.32 10.67
C ALA A 155 2.81 -5.13 11.90
N ALA A 156 2.64 -4.49 13.05
CA ALA A 156 2.18 -5.15 14.27
C ALA A 156 0.74 -5.67 14.11
N PHE A 157 -0.15 -4.92 13.46
CA PHE A 157 -1.50 -5.39 13.13
C PHE A 157 -1.47 -6.60 12.18
N VAL A 158 -0.76 -6.49 11.05
CA VAL A 158 -0.68 -7.58 10.04
C VAL A 158 0.02 -8.83 10.60
N ALA A 159 0.96 -8.67 11.52
CA ALA A 159 1.59 -9.77 12.25
C ALA A 159 0.70 -10.41 13.33
N GLY A 160 -0.53 -9.93 13.52
CA GLY A 160 -1.47 -10.41 14.53
C GLY A 160 -1.06 -10.07 15.97
N ARG A 161 -0.22 -9.05 16.17
CA ARG A 161 0.24 -8.61 17.50
C ARG A 161 -0.65 -7.56 18.14
N LEU A 162 -1.43 -6.85 17.32
CA LEU A 162 -2.45 -5.91 17.76
C LEU A 162 -3.78 -6.26 17.09
N SER A 163 -4.88 -6.10 17.81
CA SER A 163 -6.21 -6.02 17.20
C SER A 163 -6.34 -4.73 16.38
N LEU A 164 -7.35 -4.68 15.50
CA LEU A 164 -7.62 -3.48 14.70
C LEU A 164 -7.84 -2.24 15.59
N VAL A 165 -8.63 -2.39 16.65
CA VAL A 165 -8.95 -1.31 17.60
C VAL A 165 -7.69 -0.80 18.30
N GLU A 166 -6.80 -1.70 18.73
CA GLU A 166 -5.54 -1.32 19.36
C GLU A 166 -4.60 -0.63 18.37
N ALA A 167 -4.47 -1.15 17.16
CA ALA A 167 -3.63 -0.56 16.12
C ALA A 167 -4.12 0.86 15.74
N VAL A 168 -5.44 1.04 15.59
CA VAL A 168 -6.08 2.34 15.36
C VAL A 168 -5.82 3.31 16.52
N ARG A 169 -5.93 2.85 17.78
CA ARG A 169 -5.60 3.67 18.96
C ARG A 169 -4.16 4.15 18.94
N VAL A 170 -3.22 3.25 18.66
CA VAL A 170 -1.79 3.58 18.63
C VAL A 170 -1.50 4.60 17.52
N VAL A 171 -1.94 4.35 16.28
CA VAL A 171 -1.65 5.25 15.16
C VAL A 171 -2.31 6.62 15.35
N TYR A 172 -3.55 6.68 15.83
CA TYR A 172 -4.27 7.93 16.09
C TYR A 172 -3.57 8.78 17.16
N HIS A 173 -3.27 8.21 18.32
CA HIS A 173 -2.67 8.98 19.41
C HIS A 173 -1.24 9.39 19.09
N ARG A 174 -0.43 8.50 18.50
CA ARG A 174 0.95 8.81 18.10
C ARG A 174 0.99 9.94 17.08
N SER A 175 0.20 9.83 16.01
CA SER A 175 0.20 10.81 14.92
C SER A 175 -0.25 12.19 15.39
N ARG A 176 -1.29 12.24 16.23
CA ARG A 176 -1.80 13.48 16.83
C ARG A 176 -0.77 14.16 17.73
N LEU A 177 -0.15 13.40 18.63
CA LEU A 177 0.87 13.94 19.54
C LEU A 177 2.10 14.41 18.78
N GLN A 178 2.56 13.63 17.79
CA GLN A 178 3.68 14.03 16.94
C GLN A 178 3.36 15.31 16.17
N ASN A 179 2.19 15.39 15.54
CA ASN A 179 1.76 16.58 14.80
C ASN A 179 1.68 17.84 15.70
N ARG A 180 1.23 17.69 16.95
CA ARG A 180 1.17 18.80 17.91
C ARG A 180 2.56 19.28 18.31
N ASN A 181 3.48 18.34 18.56
CA ASN A 181 4.80 18.66 19.10
C ASN A 181 5.77 19.16 18.03
N THR A 182 5.71 18.65 16.80
CA THR A 182 6.59 19.13 15.71
C THR A 182 6.31 20.57 15.31
N ARG A 183 5.08 21.05 15.52
CA ARG A 183 4.73 22.47 15.37
C ARG A 183 5.48 23.38 16.36
N GLN A 184 5.98 22.83 17.47
CA GLN A 184 6.72 23.56 18.49
C GLN A 184 8.24 23.53 18.28
N GLY A 185 8.74 22.76 17.31
CA GLY A 185 10.16 22.65 16.97
C GLY A 185 10.61 21.21 16.67
N GLY A 186 11.86 21.06 16.19
CA GLY A 186 12.45 19.78 15.80
C GLY A 186 12.45 19.54 14.29
N ARG A 187 13.57 19.05 13.75
CA ARG A 187 13.74 18.74 12.32
C ARG A 187 14.58 17.47 12.16
N MET A 188 14.38 16.78 11.05
CA MET A 188 15.20 15.65 10.62
C MET A 188 15.80 15.97 9.25
N LEU A 189 17.03 15.51 9.01
CA LEU A 189 17.75 15.66 7.74
C LEU A 189 18.36 14.33 7.35
N ALA A 190 18.21 13.94 6.09
CA ALA A 190 18.95 12.83 5.50
C ALA A 190 20.35 13.31 5.10
N VAL A 191 21.39 12.57 5.50
CA VAL A 191 22.79 12.89 5.19
C VAL A 191 23.36 11.75 4.34
N SER A 192 23.91 12.08 3.18
CA SER A 192 24.65 11.11 2.38
C SER A 192 25.98 10.77 3.06
N MET A 193 26.31 9.49 3.11
CA MET A 193 27.67 9.04 3.45
C MET A 193 28.59 9.14 2.24
#